data_AF-A0A0S8CGP0-F1
#
_entry.id   AF-A0A0S8CGP0-F1
#
_cell.length_a   1.000
_cell.length_b   1.000
_cell.length_c   1.000
_cell.angle_alpha   90.00
_cell.angle_beta   90.00
_cell.angle_gamma   90.00
#
_symmetry.space_group_name_H-M   'P 1'
#
loop_
_entity.id
_entity.type
_entity.pdbx_description
1 polymer ?
#
loop_
_entity_poly.entity_id
_entity_poly.type
_entity_poly.pdbx_seq_one_letter_code
_entity_poly.pdbx_strand_id
1 'polypeptide(L)' 'MQRLRIKYCRGEELKYISHLDIMRLWQRALNRAGISLAYSEGFHPHPKISLAAPLAIGVTSEAELMDVTLTR' A
#
# COMPACT_ATOMS: atom_id res chain seq x y z
N MET A 1 0.76 -9.88 -15.78
CA MET A 1 0.72 -9.32 -14.41
C MET A 1 2.14 -9.08 -13.97
N GLN A 2 2.43 -7.89 -13.46
CA GLN A 2 3.75 -7.51 -12.95
C GLN A 2 3.64 -7.25 -11.45
N ARG A 3 4.55 -7.80 -10.64
CA ARG A 3 4.64 -7.48 -9.20
C ARG A 3 5.82 -6.55 -8.98
N LEU A 4 5.57 -5.44 -8.31
CA LEU A 4 6.58 -4.46 -7.91
C LEU A 4 6.70 -4.44 -6.40
N ARG A 5 7.93 -4.43 -5.90
CA ARG A 5 8.24 -4.19 -4.50
C ARG A 5 8.68 -2.75 -4.33
N ILE A 6 7.98 -2.03 -3.45
CA ILE A 6 8.20 -0.63 -3.15
C ILE A 6 8.75 -0.54 -1.73
N LYS A 7 9.86 0.19 -1.57
CA LYS A 7 10.36 0.62 -0.28
C LYS A 7 9.89 2.05 -0.04
N TYR A 8 9.31 2.31 1.13
CA TYR A 8 8.86 3.65 1.50
C TYR A 8 9.17 3.95 2.97
N CYS A 9 9.19 5.23 3.34
CA CYS A 9 9.34 5.65 4.73
C CYS A 9 7.99 6.10 5.31
N ARG A 10 7.85 5.97 6.62
CA ARG A 10 6.76 6.54 7.41
C ARG A 10 7.35 7.59 8.35
N GLY A 11 7.26 8.84 7.92
CA GLY A 11 7.72 10.00 8.67
C GLY A 11 6.77 10.44 9.78
N GLU A 12 7.15 11.52 10.45
CA GLU A 12 6.43 12.12 11.58
C GLU A 12 4.99 12.53 11.22
N GLU A 13 4.78 12.97 9.97
CA GLU A 13 3.48 13.42 9.46
C GLU A 13 2.47 12.28 9.30
N LEU A 14 2.97 11.05 9.15
CA LEU A 14 2.15 9.84 8.90
C LEU A 14 2.15 8.88 10.10
N LYS A 15 2.82 9.22 11.21
CA LYS A 15 2.95 8.32 12.36
C LYS A 15 1.63 7.99 13.03
N TYR A 16 0.58 8.81 12.89
CA TYR A 16 -0.73 8.53 13.47
C TYR A 16 -1.72 7.82 12.54
N ILE A 17 -1.33 7.52 11.28
CA ILE A 17 -2.20 6.81 10.35
C ILE A 17 -2.27 5.32 10.70
N SER A 18 -3.46 4.74 10.78
CA SER A 18 -3.62 3.30 11.05
C SER A 18 -3.10 2.44 9.88
N HIS A 19 -2.85 1.15 10.12
CA HIS A 19 -2.44 0.23 9.04
C HIS A 19 -3.45 0.20 7.87
N LEU A 20 -4.74 0.12 8.17
CA LEU A 20 -5.80 0.12 7.14
C LEU A 20 -5.86 1.45 6.38
N ASP A 21 -5.62 2.56 7.06
CA ASP A 21 -5.61 3.87 6.41
C ASP A 21 -4.35 4.08 5.55
N ILE A 22 -3.20 3.50 5.92
CA ILE A 22 -2.03 3.42 5.03
C ILE A 22 -2.35 2.60 3.78
N MET A 23 -3.03 1.46 3.90
CA MET A 23 -3.44 0.68 2.72
C MET A 23 -4.36 1.49 1.80
N ARG A 24 -5.34 2.19 2.38
CA ARG A 24 -6.26 3.09 1.63
C ARG A 24 -5.53 4.27 1.00
N LEU A 25 -4.56 4.85 1.71
CA LEU A 25 -3.71 5.93 1.21
C LEU A 25 -2.96 5.47 -0.04
N TRP A 26 -2.29 4.31 0.01
CA TRP A 26 -1.59 3.75 -1.13
C TRP A 26 -2.51 3.44 -2.29
N GLN A 27 -3.67 2.81 -2.03
CA GLN A 27 -4.67 2.58 -3.07
C GLN A 27 -5.10 3.89 -3.76
N ARG A 28 -5.40 4.94 -2.98
CA ARG A 28 -5.79 6.25 -3.52
C ARG A 28 -4.66 6.91 -4.30
N ALA A 29 -3.43 6.85 -3.80
CA ALA A 29 -2.27 7.45 -4.45
C ALA A 29 -1.98 6.78 -5.80
N LEU A 30 -1.98 5.44 -5.85
CA LEU A 30 -1.73 4.66 -7.07
C LEU A 30 -2.85 4.88 -8.10
N ASN A 31 -4.11 4.90 -7.67
CA ASN A 31 -5.23 5.23 -8.55
C ASN A 31 -5.14 6.66 -9.10
N ARG A 32 -4.77 7.64 -8.25
CA ARG A 32 -4.59 9.05 -8.68
C ARG A 32 -3.44 9.19 -9.69
N ALA A 33 -2.41 8.37 -9.55
CA ALA A 33 -1.27 8.32 -10.47
C ALA A 33 -1.60 7.61 -11.81
N GLY A 34 -2.81 7.10 -12.01
CA GLY A 34 -3.20 6.37 -13.22
C GLY A 34 -2.57 4.98 -13.34
N ILE A 35 -2.13 4.39 -12.22
CA ILE A 35 -1.48 3.09 -12.21
C ILE A 35 -2.55 1.98 -12.25
N SER A 36 -2.45 1.09 -13.25
CA SER A 36 -3.39 -0.02 -13.45
C SER A 36 -3.16 -1.15 -12.44
N LEU A 37 -3.79 -1.05 -11.27
CA LEU A 37 -3.74 -2.07 -10.22
C LEU A 37 -4.48 -3.35 -10.62
N ALA A 38 -3.90 -4.50 -10.31
CA ALA A 38 -4.61 -5.79 -10.37
C ALA A 38 -5.52 -5.95 -9.15
N TYR A 39 -6.68 -6.57 -9.35
CA TYR A 39 -7.67 -6.84 -8.32
C TYR A 39 -7.80 -8.35 -8.05
N SER A 40 -8.35 -8.72 -6.89
CA SER A 40 -8.76 -10.09 -6.58
C SER A 40 -9.95 -10.52 -7.44
N GLU A 41 -10.09 -11.84 -7.65
CA GLU A 41 -11.16 -12.45 -8.47
C GLU A 41 -12.36 -12.91 -7.62
N GLY A 42 -12.47 -12.43 -6.38
CA GLY A 42 -13.55 -12.79 -5.46
C GLY A 42 -14.80 -11.91 -5.63
N PHE A 43 -15.86 -12.23 -4.88
CA PHE A 43 -17.13 -11.48 -4.87
C PHE A 43 -17.00 -10.00 -4.50
N HIS A 44 -15.94 -9.62 -3.78
CA HIS A 44 -15.57 -8.24 -3.49
C HIS A 44 -14.12 -8.01 -3.98
N PRO A 45 -13.94 -7.45 -5.19
CA PRO A 45 -12.62 -7.24 -5.74
C PRO A 45 -11.88 -6.15 -4.94
N HIS A 46 -10.76 -6.53 -4.36
CA HIS A 46 -9.85 -5.62 -3.65
C HIS A 46 -8.53 -5.53 -4.42
N PRO A 47 -7.86 -4.36 -4.42
CA PRO A 47 -6.57 -4.21 -5.09
C PRO A 47 -5.54 -5.16 -4.44
N LYS A 48 -4.71 -5.78 -5.27
CA LYS A 48 -3.64 -6.69 -4.84
C LYS A 48 -2.43 -5.90 -4.34
N ILE A 49 -2.61 -5.28 -3.16
CA ILE A 49 -1.59 -4.56 -2.39
C ILE A 49 -1.34 -5.33 -1.08
N SER A 50 -0.08 -5.57 -0.75
CA SER A 50 0.33 -6.22 0.50
C SER A 50 1.44 -5.43 1.16
N LEU A 51 1.20 -5.02 2.41
CA LEU A 51 2.23 -4.41 3.26
C LEU A 51 2.96 -5.53 4.01
N ALA A 52 4.29 -5.41 4.15
CA ALA A 52 5.10 -6.45 4.74
C ALA A 52 4.82 -6.65 6.25
N ALA A 53 4.69 -5.56 6.99
CA ALA A 53 4.36 -5.59 8.41
C ALA A 53 3.50 -4.38 8.81
N PRO A 54 2.59 -4.53 9.78
CA PRO A 54 1.95 -3.39 10.41
C PRO A 54 2.93 -2.71 11.37
N LEU A 55 2.85 -1.39 11.46
CA LEU A 55 3.60 -0.59 12.42
C LEU A 55 2.63 0.07 13.39
N ALA A 56 2.97 0.06 14.68
CA ALA A 56 2.16 0.66 15.73
C ALA A 56 1.92 2.16 15.48
N ILE A 57 0.79 2.65 15.97
CA ILE A 57 0.46 4.08 15.90
C ILE A 57 1.48 4.88 16.73
N GLY A 58 1.91 6.02 16.20
CA GLY A 58 2.90 6.89 16.82
C GLY A 58 4.35 6.52 16.49
N VAL A 59 4.59 5.42 15.77
CA VAL A 59 5.94 4.96 15.40
C VAL A 59 6.27 5.40 13.97
N THR A 60 7.53 5.75 13.75
CA THR A 60 8.12 6.10 12.45
C THR A 60 9.01 4.97 11.95
N SER A 61 9.27 4.94 10.64
CA SER A 61 10.12 3.93 10.01
C SER A 61 10.78 4.48 8.76
N GLU A 62 12.06 4.19 8.57
CA GLU A 62 12.81 4.60 7.38
C GLU A 62 12.62 3.64 6.19
N ALA A 63 12.13 2.43 6.46
CA ALA A 63 12.20 1.32 5.53
C ALA A 63 11.04 0.33 5.71
N GLU A 64 9.87 0.72 5.25
CA GLU A 64 8.73 -0.18 5.07
C GLU A 64 8.74 -0.79 3.67
N LEU A 65 8.18 -2.00 3.56
CA LEU A 65 8.08 -2.72 2.30
C LEU A 65 6.61 -2.98 1.95
N MET A 66 6.30 -2.80 0.66
CA MET A 66 5.00 -3.07 0.09
C MET A 66 5.15 -3.79 -1.25
N ASP A 67 4.32 -4.78 -1.50
CA ASP A 67 4.16 -5.40 -2.82
C ASP A 67 2.86 -4.93 -3.48
N VAL A 68 2.96 -4.50 -4.73
CA VAL A 68 1.83 -4.08 -5.57
C VAL A 68 1.81 -4.94 -6.83
N THR A 69 0.65 -5.47 -7.20
CA THR A 69 0.47 -6.19 -8.45
C THR A 69 -0.27 -5.33 -9.47
N LEU A 70 0.28 -5.23 -10.68
CA LEU A 70 -0.25 -4.44 -11.79
C LEU A 70 -0.88 -5.34 -12.86
N THR A 71 -1.97 -4.87 -13.47
CA THR A 71 -2.45 -5.42 -14.74
C THR A 71 -1.50 -5.01 -15.86
N ARG A 72 -1.42 -5.83 -16.90
CA ARG A 72 -0.51 -5.60 -18.03
C ARG A 72 -0.94 -4.38 -18.84
#